data_AF-A0A7K7WVQ7-F1
#
_entry.id   AF-A0A7K7WVQ7-F1
#
_cell.length_a   1.000
_cell.length_b   1.000
_cell.length_c   1.000
_cell.angle_alpha   90.00
_cell.angle_beta   90.00
_cell.angle_gamma   90.00
#
_symmetry.space_group_name_H-M   'P 1'
#
loop_
_entity.id
_entity.type
_entity.pdbx_description
1 polymer ?
#
loop_
_entity_poly.entity_id
_entity_poly.type
_entity_poly.pdbx_seq_one_letter_code
_entity_poly.pdbx_strand_id
1 'polypeptide(L)'
;AQEALNPEDEVDEFLSRAIDARSIDQLRKDHVKKFLLTFQTPELEKKYSKKVDERFSSYVACTLLVFCFICCIQLVVFPRSPLMLGLYVCIFVLLAAVLFVCAVHSCGGLFPGALQRLSRTIVRSRARSTAIAVFVVLLLFVAAFANMFSCSRVALRDCAARELNVTPAAVGPCQLRALNYSLGTAGPCHGDGPACHFPEYFSHSVVLSLLACSVFLHLSSSGKLLLTLLLGGTYLLLAEGPHAALFDNYDLLVVANAL
;
A
#
# COMPACT_ATOMS: atom_id res chain seq x y z
N ALA A 1 -5.56 51.28 11.26
CA ALA A 1 -4.49 51.50 12.23
C ALA A 1 -3.74 50.19 12.33
N GLN A 2 -2.51 50.16 11.82
CA GLN A 2 -1.64 48.98 11.85
C GLN A 2 -0.93 49.04 13.19
N GLU A 3 -1.35 48.20 14.15
CA GLU A 3 -0.64 48.06 15.43
C GLU A 3 0.80 47.67 15.09
N ALA A 4 1.73 48.58 15.35
CA ALA A 4 3.15 48.31 15.27
C ALA A 4 3.44 47.29 16.38
N LEU A 5 3.55 46.02 16.00
CA LEU A 5 3.99 44.97 16.90
C LEU A 5 5.34 45.43 17.47
N ASN A 6 5.42 45.56 18.79
CA ASN A 6 6.61 46.04 19.46
C ASN A 6 7.76 45.06 19.14
N PRO A 7 8.93 45.50 18.64
CA PRO A 7 10.03 44.60 18.27
C PRO A 7 10.45 43.65 19.40
N GLU A 8 10.18 44.01 20.66
CA GLU A 8 10.41 43.15 21.82
C GLU A 8 9.46 41.94 21.87
N ASP A 9 8.18 42.12 21.49
CA ASP A 9 7.18 41.03 21.49
C ASP A 9 7.47 39.99 20.40
N GLU A 10 7.99 40.42 19.24
CA GLU A 10 8.39 39.52 18.15
C GLU A 10 9.61 38.67 18.54
N VAL A 11 10.55 39.28 19.28
CA VAL A 11 11.74 38.60 19.81
C VAL A 11 11.36 37.60 20.90
N ASP A 12 10.46 37.97 21.82
CA ASP A 12 9.98 37.07 22.87
C ASP A 12 9.19 35.88 22.30
N GLU A 13 8.39 36.09 21.25
CA GLU A 13 7.73 35.00 20.53
C GLU A 13 8.74 34.07 19.85
N PHE A 14 9.80 34.62 19.24
CA PHE A 14 10.89 33.83 18.65
C PHE A 14 11.65 33.03 19.71
N LEU A 15 11.98 33.65 20.85
CA LEU A 15 12.69 33.02 21.96
C LEU A 15 11.83 31.92 22.61
N SER A 16 10.54 32.16 22.83
CA SER A 16 9.62 31.15 23.37
C SER A 16 9.49 29.95 22.41
N ARG A 17 9.35 30.19 21.10
CA ARG A 17 9.31 29.11 20.09
C ARG A 17 10.63 28.34 20.01
N ALA A 18 11.78 29.02 20.14
CA ALA A 18 13.09 28.38 20.14
C ALA A 18 13.33 27.56 21.43
N ILE A 19 12.87 28.04 22.58
CA ILE A 19 12.92 27.33 23.86
C ILE A 19 12.01 26.10 23.82
N ASP A 20 10.79 26.23 23.29
CA ASP A 20 9.88 25.09 23.13
C ASP A 20 10.42 24.05 22.15
N ALA A 21 11.03 24.48 21.05
CA ALA A 21 11.68 23.56 20.11
C ALA A 21 12.83 22.79 20.79
N ARG A 22 13.65 23.47 21.58
CA ARG A 22 14.78 22.86 22.30
C ARG A 22 14.32 21.97 23.46
N SER A 23 13.26 22.36 24.17
CA SER A 23 12.68 21.61 25.29
C SER A 23 11.94 20.35 24.80
N ILE A 24 11.26 20.41 23.65
CA ILE A 24 10.63 19.25 22.99
C ILE A 24 11.70 18.24 22.54
N ASP A 25 12.83 18.70 22.00
CA ASP A 25 13.94 17.82 21.61
C ASP A 25 14.63 17.18 22.82
N GLN A 26 14.72 17.89 23.94
CA GLN A 26 15.23 17.37 25.20
C GLN A 26 14.25 16.33 25.80
N LEU A 27 12.94 16.61 25.78
CA LEU A 27 11.89 15.67 26.16
C LEU A 27 11.88 14.41 25.27
N ARG A 28 12.12 14.54 23.96
CA ARG A 28 12.30 13.41 23.03
C ARG A 28 13.54 12.57 23.36
N LYS A 29 14.65 13.20 23.76
CA LYS A 29 15.88 12.49 24.17
C LYS A 29 15.71 11.76 25.51
N ASP A 30 15.04 12.39 26.47
CA ASP A 30 14.94 11.86 27.83
C ASP A 30 13.80 10.85 28.00
N HIS A 31 12.71 10.97 27.23
CA HIS A 31 11.49 10.18 27.45
C HIS A 31 11.10 9.27 26.29
N VAL A 32 11.80 9.29 25.15
CA VAL A 32 11.47 8.47 23.97
C VAL A 32 12.70 7.70 23.46
N LYS A 33 12.56 6.39 23.22
CA LYS A 33 13.62 5.60 22.59
C LYS A 33 13.79 6.08 21.14
N LYS A 34 14.92 6.70 20.81
CA LYS A 34 15.21 7.30 19.48
C LYS A 34 14.86 6.42 18.28
N PHE A 35 15.06 5.10 18.37
CA PHE A 35 14.80 4.18 17.26
C PHE A 35 13.37 3.62 17.24
N LEU A 36 12.82 3.29 18.41
CA LEU A 36 11.50 2.64 18.52
C LEU A 36 10.35 3.64 18.64
N LEU A 37 10.66 4.91 18.90
CA LEU A 37 9.69 5.98 19.21
C LEU A 37 8.71 5.58 20.34
N THR A 38 9.10 4.64 21.20
CA THR A 38 8.34 4.24 22.39
C THR A 38 8.74 5.10 23.58
N PHE A 39 7.79 5.37 24.48
CA PHE A 39 8.12 6.08 25.72
C PHE A 39 9.04 5.21 26.58
N GLN A 40 10.09 5.78 27.17
CA GLN A 40 10.99 5.04 28.06
C GLN A 40 10.26 4.55 29.32
N THR A 41 9.29 5.33 29.79
CA THR A 41 8.45 5.03 30.95
C THR A 41 7.22 4.20 30.55
N PRO A 42 7.09 2.96 31.06
CA PRO A 42 6.00 2.04 30.69
C PRO A 42 4.61 2.57 31.10
N GLU A 43 4.51 3.36 32.16
CA GLU A 43 3.25 3.96 32.61
C GLU A 43 2.72 5.05 31.66
N LEU A 44 3.62 5.84 31.06
CA LEU A 44 3.24 6.83 30.03
C LEU A 44 2.85 6.14 28.72
N GLU A 45 3.54 5.07 28.33
CA GLU A 45 3.13 4.25 27.17
C GLU A 45 1.76 3.57 27.40
N LYS A 46 1.49 3.12 28.62
CA LYS A 46 0.20 2.56 29.03
C LYS A 46 -0.93 3.61 29.08
N LYS A 47 -0.61 4.86 29.41
CA LYS A 47 -1.56 5.98 29.39
C LYS A 47 -1.80 6.48 27.96
N TYR A 48 -0.76 6.54 27.13
CA TYR A 48 -0.84 6.95 25.73
C TYR A 48 -1.54 5.89 24.86
N SER A 49 -1.31 4.60 25.14
CA SER A 49 -2.05 3.50 24.50
C SER A 49 -3.55 3.50 24.85
N LYS A 50 -3.97 4.10 25.96
CA LYS A 50 -5.41 4.25 26.27
C LYS A 50 -6.07 5.44 25.55
N LYS A 51 -5.30 6.32 24.90
CA LYS A 51 -5.84 7.45 24.15
C LYS A 51 -6.38 6.97 22.80
N VAL A 52 -7.67 7.22 22.57
CA VAL A 52 -8.37 6.93 21.31
C VAL A 52 -7.98 7.99 20.28
N ASP A 53 -7.60 7.58 19.07
CA ASP A 53 -7.36 8.50 17.96
C ASP A 53 -8.68 8.84 17.27
N GLU A 54 -9.14 10.09 17.46
CA GLU A 54 -10.35 10.61 16.83
C GLU A 54 -10.24 10.68 15.29
N ARG A 55 -9.02 10.66 14.73
CA ARG A 55 -8.76 10.71 13.27
C ARG A 55 -8.69 9.32 12.63
N PHE A 56 -8.95 8.24 13.37
CA PHE A 56 -8.90 6.88 12.82
C PHE A 56 -9.78 6.70 11.57
N SER A 57 -10.97 7.31 11.58
CA SER A 57 -11.90 7.31 10.45
C SER A 57 -11.27 7.92 9.18
N SER A 58 -10.47 8.99 9.33
CA SER A 58 -9.79 9.66 8.22
C SER A 58 -8.74 8.77 7.56
N TYR A 59 -8.02 7.94 8.32
CA TYR A 59 -7.05 7.00 7.73
C TYR A 59 -7.73 5.90 6.92
N VAL A 60 -8.86 5.38 7.41
CA VAL A 60 -9.67 4.39 6.69
C VAL A 60 -10.28 5.01 5.43
N ALA A 61 -10.75 6.25 5.48
CA ALA A 61 -11.23 6.97 4.31
C ALA A 61 -10.12 7.18 3.26
N CYS A 62 -8.92 7.60 3.70
CA CYS A 62 -7.76 7.73 2.82
C CYS A 62 -7.38 6.38 2.19
N THR A 63 -7.43 5.30 2.95
CA THR A 63 -7.20 3.94 2.46
C THR A 63 -8.21 3.56 1.38
N LEU A 64 -9.50 3.86 1.58
CA LEU A 64 -10.53 3.60 0.57
C LEU A 64 -10.24 4.37 -0.73
N LEU A 65 -9.79 5.63 -0.64
CA LEU A 65 -9.38 6.41 -1.81
C LEU A 65 -8.17 5.80 -2.53
N VAL A 66 -7.14 5.38 -1.78
CA VAL A 66 -5.97 4.68 -2.35
C VAL A 66 -6.40 3.37 -3.03
N PHE A 67 -7.31 2.61 -2.41
CA PHE A 67 -7.88 1.41 -3.01
C PHE A 67 -8.57 1.73 -4.35
N CYS A 68 -9.38 2.79 -4.41
CA CYS A 68 -10.02 3.22 -5.65
C CYS A 68 -8.99 3.55 -6.75
N PHE A 69 -7.91 4.26 -6.43
CA PHE A 69 -6.82 4.52 -7.39
C PHE A 69 -6.16 3.24 -7.88
N ILE A 70 -5.84 2.31 -6.97
CA ILE A 70 -5.29 0.99 -7.32
C ILE A 70 -6.26 0.26 -8.25
N CYS A 71 -7.55 0.20 -7.93
CA CYS A 71 -8.56 -0.43 -8.79
C CYS A 71 -8.65 0.23 -10.17
N CYS A 72 -8.63 1.56 -10.25
CA CYS A 72 -8.66 2.28 -11.52
C CYS A 72 -7.44 1.93 -12.38
N ILE A 73 -6.23 1.97 -11.81
CA ILE A 73 -5.00 1.59 -12.51
C ILE A 73 -5.11 0.14 -13.00
N GLN A 74 -5.49 -0.77 -12.11
CA GLN A 74 -5.56 -2.20 -12.37
C GLN A 74 -6.61 -2.56 -13.43
N LEU A 75 -7.77 -1.90 -13.44
CA LEU A 75 -8.85 -2.12 -14.42
C LEU A 75 -8.59 -1.47 -15.78
N VAL A 76 -7.74 -0.44 -15.85
CA VAL A 76 -7.36 0.22 -17.09
C VAL A 76 -6.22 -0.53 -17.77
N VAL A 77 -5.21 -0.96 -17.00
CA VAL A 77 -3.98 -1.55 -17.53
C VAL A 77 -4.12 -3.05 -17.81
N PHE A 78 -4.84 -3.81 -16.98
CA PHE A 78 -4.84 -5.27 -17.05
C PHE A 78 -6.18 -5.85 -17.58
N PRO A 79 -6.14 -7.05 -18.19
CA PRO A 79 -7.34 -7.73 -18.66
C PRO A 79 -8.32 -8.00 -17.53
N ARG A 80 -9.60 -7.68 -17.77
CA ARG A 80 -10.66 -7.83 -16.78
C ARG A 80 -11.11 -9.28 -16.70
N SER A 81 -11.10 -9.86 -15.51
CA SER A 81 -11.73 -11.14 -15.24
C SER A 81 -12.83 -10.99 -14.17
N PRO A 82 -13.93 -11.76 -14.26
CA PRO A 82 -15.05 -11.63 -13.33
C PRO A 82 -14.65 -11.98 -11.90
N LEU A 83 -13.71 -12.92 -11.72
CA LEU A 83 -13.16 -13.28 -10.41
C LEU A 83 -12.44 -12.08 -9.75
N MET A 84 -11.60 -11.39 -10.53
CA MET A 84 -10.85 -10.22 -10.05
C MET A 84 -11.77 -9.03 -9.75
N LEU A 85 -12.79 -8.81 -10.58
CA LEU A 85 -13.82 -7.82 -10.30
C LEU A 85 -14.57 -8.14 -9.00
N GLY A 86 -14.95 -9.41 -8.80
CA GLY A 86 -15.56 -9.89 -7.57
C GLY A 86 -14.68 -9.63 -6.35
N LEU A 87 -13.38 -9.91 -6.44
CA LEU A 87 -12.42 -9.61 -5.37
C LEU A 87 -12.36 -8.11 -5.05
N TYR A 88 -12.31 -7.23 -6.06
CA TYR A 88 -12.31 -5.78 -5.83
C TYR A 88 -13.62 -5.29 -5.21
N VAL A 89 -14.77 -5.79 -5.66
CA VAL A 89 -16.07 -5.45 -5.04
C VAL A 89 -16.12 -5.92 -3.58
N CYS A 90 -15.66 -7.14 -3.29
CA CYS A 90 -15.57 -7.66 -1.93
C CYS A 90 -14.69 -6.79 -1.04
N ILE A 91 -13.50 -6.42 -1.50
CA ILE A 91 -12.59 -5.54 -0.74
C ILE A 91 -13.22 -4.16 -0.53
N PHE A 92 -13.84 -3.58 -1.55
CA PHE A 92 -14.54 -2.29 -1.44
C PHE A 92 -15.63 -2.34 -0.37
N VAL A 93 -16.47 -3.38 -0.38
CA VAL A 93 -17.55 -3.57 0.61
C VAL A 93 -16.97 -3.71 2.02
N LEU A 94 -15.88 -4.47 2.19
CA LEU A 94 -15.20 -4.61 3.48
C LEU A 94 -14.64 -3.27 3.98
N LEU A 95 -13.94 -2.52 3.13
CA LEU A 95 -13.38 -1.21 3.49
C LEU A 95 -14.49 -0.19 3.79
N ALA A 96 -15.56 -0.16 3.00
CA ALA A 96 -16.72 0.69 3.23
C ALA A 96 -17.43 0.33 4.53
N ALA A 97 -17.55 -0.97 4.86
CA ALA A 97 -18.12 -1.41 6.13
C ALA A 97 -17.27 -0.96 7.33
N VAL A 98 -15.94 -1.08 7.24
CA VAL A 98 -15.03 -0.57 8.28
C VAL A 98 -15.18 0.95 8.42
N LEU A 99 -15.22 1.69 7.31
CA LEU A 99 -15.41 3.15 7.31
C LEU A 99 -16.75 3.53 7.92
N PHE A 100 -17.83 2.82 7.59
CA PHE A 100 -19.15 3.04 8.15
C PHE A 100 -19.16 2.86 9.67
N VAL A 101 -18.52 1.80 10.19
CA VAL A 101 -18.37 1.59 11.64
C VAL A 101 -17.60 2.74 12.30
N CYS A 102 -16.58 3.29 11.63
CA CYS A 102 -15.80 4.44 12.11
C CYS A 102 -16.59 5.77 12.04
N ALA A 103 -17.41 5.96 11.02
CA ALA A 103 -18.27 7.13 10.86
C ALA A 103 -19.35 7.17 11.94
N VAL A 104 -19.95 6.02 12.27
CA VAL A 104 -20.91 5.87 13.38
C VAL A 104 -20.29 6.24 14.73
N HIS A 105 -18.99 5.96 14.92
CA HIS A 105 -18.27 6.40 16.12
C HIS A 105 -18.17 7.93 16.20
N SER A 106 -17.84 8.55 15.06
CA SER A 106 -17.51 9.98 14.97
C SER A 106 -18.76 10.86 15.00
N CYS A 107 -19.86 10.40 14.40
CA CYS A 107 -21.16 11.10 14.34
C CYS A 107 -22.19 10.46 15.30
N GLY A 108 -21.84 10.36 16.58
CA GLY A 108 -22.65 9.72 17.63
C GLY A 108 -24.04 10.34 17.91
N GLY A 109 -24.45 11.39 17.19
CA GLY A 109 -25.78 11.99 17.30
C GLY A 109 -26.83 11.40 16.35
N LEU A 110 -26.42 10.75 15.24
CA LEU A 110 -27.33 10.41 14.13
C LEU A 110 -27.78 8.93 14.10
N PHE A 111 -27.13 8.05 14.86
CA PHE A 111 -27.28 6.59 14.73
C PHE A 111 -27.83 5.92 16.01
N PRO A 112 -28.59 4.81 15.91
CA PRO A 112 -29.20 4.13 17.05
C PRO A 112 -28.18 3.59 18.07
N GLY A 113 -28.55 3.62 19.36
CA GLY A 113 -27.63 3.32 20.48
C GLY A 113 -27.03 1.92 20.54
N ALA A 114 -27.57 0.94 19.80
CA ALA A 114 -26.97 -0.39 19.67
C ALA A 114 -25.71 -0.36 18.77
N LEU A 115 -25.77 0.36 17.64
CA LEU A 115 -24.64 0.51 16.72
C LEU A 115 -23.50 1.32 17.35
N GLN A 116 -23.86 2.34 18.14
CA GLN A 116 -22.89 3.14 18.88
C GLN A 116 -22.12 2.32 19.92
N ARG A 117 -22.80 1.39 20.61
CA ARG A 117 -22.15 0.51 21.59
C ARG A 117 -21.14 -0.42 20.93
N LEU A 118 -21.48 -1.02 19.78
CA LEU A 118 -20.56 -1.89 19.03
C LEU A 118 -19.35 -1.11 18.50
N SER A 119 -19.59 0.04 17.87
CA SER A 119 -18.56 0.92 17.33
C SER A 119 -17.60 1.43 18.42
N ARG A 120 -18.14 1.92 19.56
CA ARG A 120 -17.33 2.32 20.72
C ARG A 120 -16.49 1.17 21.26
N THR A 121 -17.02 -0.06 21.27
CA THR A 121 -16.29 -1.21 21.80
C THR A 121 -15.10 -1.56 20.90
N ILE A 122 -15.26 -1.47 19.58
CA ILE A 122 -14.21 -1.71 18.58
C ILE A 122 -13.13 -0.63 18.63
N VAL A 123 -13.53 0.66 18.63
CA VAL A 123 -12.60 1.80 18.55
C VAL A 123 -11.88 2.07 19.87
N ARG A 124 -12.50 1.77 21.02
CA ARG A 124 -11.93 2.03 22.36
C ARG A 124 -10.78 1.09 22.74
N SER A 125 -10.60 -0.02 22.02
CA SER A 125 -9.53 -0.99 22.31
C SER A 125 -8.41 -0.90 21.29
N ARG A 126 -7.21 -0.50 21.73
CA ARG A 126 -6.00 -0.42 20.89
C ARG A 126 -5.73 -1.70 20.11
N ALA A 127 -5.85 -2.87 20.75
CA ALA A 127 -5.62 -4.15 20.10
C ALA A 127 -6.56 -4.36 18.91
N ARG A 128 -7.85 -4.02 19.07
CA ARG A 128 -8.85 -4.16 18.01
C ARG A 128 -8.68 -3.14 16.90
N SER A 129 -8.42 -1.88 17.23
CA SER A 129 -8.15 -0.84 16.22
C SER A 129 -6.86 -1.13 15.44
N THR A 130 -5.82 -1.66 16.10
CA THR A 130 -4.58 -2.10 15.43
C THR A 130 -4.84 -3.32 14.53
N ALA A 131 -5.61 -4.30 14.99
CA ALA A 131 -5.99 -5.45 14.17
C ALA A 131 -6.79 -5.03 12.93
N ILE A 132 -7.73 -4.09 13.07
CA ILE A 132 -8.48 -3.53 11.94
C ILE A 132 -7.55 -2.79 10.97
N ALA A 133 -6.61 -1.98 11.48
CA ALA A 133 -5.64 -1.29 10.63
C ALA A 133 -4.78 -2.28 9.84
N VAL A 134 -4.24 -3.32 10.49
CA VAL A 134 -3.47 -4.39 9.83
C VAL A 134 -4.33 -5.09 8.78
N PHE A 135 -5.58 -5.45 9.13
CA PHE A 135 -6.51 -6.08 8.20
C PHE A 135 -6.78 -5.22 6.95
N VAL A 136 -7.05 -3.93 7.15
CA VAL A 136 -7.28 -2.96 6.07
C VAL A 136 -6.03 -2.82 5.17
N VAL A 137 -4.84 -2.77 5.75
CA VAL A 137 -3.57 -2.74 5.00
C VAL A 137 -3.35 -4.04 4.21
N LEU A 138 -3.68 -5.21 4.79
CA LEU A 138 -3.59 -6.49 4.09
C LEU A 138 -4.54 -6.56 2.90
N LEU A 139 -5.78 -6.06 3.05
CA LEU A 139 -6.72 -5.99 1.93
C LEU A 139 -6.20 -5.10 0.78
N LEU A 140 -5.63 -3.93 1.11
CA LEU A 140 -4.98 -3.07 0.12
C LEU A 140 -3.82 -3.77 -0.59
N PHE A 141 -2.97 -4.46 0.18
CA PHE A 141 -1.83 -5.16 -0.37
C PHE A 141 -2.27 -6.27 -1.33
N VAL A 142 -3.25 -7.10 -0.93
CA VAL A 142 -3.83 -8.13 -1.83
C VAL A 142 -4.38 -7.50 -3.11
N ALA A 143 -5.12 -6.39 -3.02
CA ALA A 143 -5.66 -5.71 -4.19
C ALA A 143 -4.57 -5.23 -5.19
N ALA A 144 -3.40 -4.86 -4.67
CA ALA A 144 -2.30 -4.31 -5.46
C ALA A 144 -1.63 -5.31 -6.40
N PHE A 145 -1.61 -6.59 -6.05
CA PHE A 145 -0.98 -7.63 -6.88
C PHE A 145 -1.91 -8.77 -7.29
N ALA A 146 -3.18 -8.81 -6.85
CA ALA A 146 -4.03 -9.97 -7.12
C ALA A 146 -4.26 -10.24 -8.63
N ASN A 147 -4.24 -9.20 -9.47
CA ASN A 147 -4.34 -9.35 -10.93
C ASN A 147 -3.14 -10.11 -11.54
N MET A 148 -1.98 -10.11 -10.87
CA MET A 148 -0.78 -10.84 -11.28
C MET A 148 -1.04 -12.35 -11.39
N PHE A 149 -1.96 -12.90 -10.58
CA PHE A 149 -2.33 -14.32 -10.66
C PHE A 149 -3.16 -14.68 -11.89
N SER A 150 -3.79 -13.69 -12.53
CA SER A 150 -4.54 -13.87 -13.78
C SER A 150 -3.66 -13.79 -15.02
N CYS A 151 -2.41 -13.35 -14.88
CA CYS A 151 -1.48 -13.22 -16.00
C CYS A 151 -0.83 -14.57 -16.35
N SER A 152 -0.51 -14.76 -17.63
CA SER A 152 0.30 -15.90 -18.08
C SER A 152 1.66 -15.96 -17.36
N ARG A 153 2.07 -17.16 -16.95
CA ARG A 153 3.38 -17.44 -16.34
C ARG A 153 4.36 -18.09 -17.31
N VAL A 154 3.99 -18.19 -18.59
CA VAL A 154 4.82 -18.82 -19.61
C VAL A 154 5.98 -17.88 -19.95
N ALA A 155 7.21 -18.41 -19.89
CA ALA A 155 8.38 -17.67 -20.34
C ALA A 155 8.37 -17.53 -21.87
N LEU A 156 8.45 -16.29 -22.35
CA LEU A 156 8.45 -15.95 -23.77
C LEU A 156 9.61 -16.60 -24.50
N ARG A 157 10.78 -16.74 -23.85
CA ARG A 157 11.94 -17.44 -24.39
C ARG A 157 11.64 -18.90 -24.73
N ASP A 158 10.97 -19.62 -23.83
CA ASP A 158 10.63 -21.04 -24.06
C ASP A 158 9.63 -21.20 -25.20
N CYS A 159 8.67 -20.28 -25.32
CA CYS A 159 7.71 -20.28 -26.41
C CYS A 159 8.37 -19.93 -27.76
N ALA A 160 9.10 -18.82 -27.84
CA ALA A 160 9.77 -18.38 -29.06
C ALA A 160 10.84 -19.39 -29.53
N ALA A 161 11.49 -20.09 -28.60
CA ALA A 161 12.42 -21.18 -28.91
C ALA A 161 11.74 -22.32 -29.66
N ARG A 162 10.49 -22.67 -29.30
CA ARG A 162 9.71 -23.70 -29.99
C ARG A 162 9.30 -23.26 -31.39
N GLU A 163 8.87 -22.01 -31.56
CA GLU A 163 8.50 -21.44 -32.87
C GLU A 163 9.68 -21.40 -33.84
N LEU A 164 10.86 -21.02 -33.35
CA LEU A 164 12.08 -20.95 -34.16
C LEU A 164 12.85 -22.28 -34.24
N ASN A 165 12.38 -23.30 -33.51
CA ASN A 165 13.05 -24.60 -33.35
C ASN A 165 14.53 -24.47 -32.90
N VAL A 166 14.79 -23.58 -31.94
CA VAL A 166 16.12 -23.30 -31.35
C VAL A 166 16.09 -23.54 -29.84
N THR A 167 17.24 -23.40 -29.17
CA THR A 167 17.30 -23.48 -27.70
C THR A 167 16.84 -22.16 -27.05
N PRO A 168 16.22 -22.17 -25.85
CA PRO A 168 15.78 -20.95 -25.16
C PRO A 168 16.90 -19.94 -24.87
N ALA A 169 18.13 -20.43 -24.69
CA ALA A 169 19.31 -19.58 -24.50
C ALA A 169 19.71 -18.79 -25.76
N ALA A 170 19.32 -19.27 -26.95
CA ALA A 170 19.58 -18.59 -28.22
C ALA A 170 18.51 -17.53 -28.56
N VAL A 171 17.41 -17.46 -27.79
CA VAL A 171 16.35 -16.48 -28.01
C VAL A 171 16.76 -15.14 -27.41
N GLY A 172 17.19 -14.25 -28.29
CA GLY A 172 17.48 -12.85 -27.99
C GLY A 172 16.46 -11.88 -28.61
N PRO A 173 16.73 -10.58 -28.50
CA PRO A 173 15.83 -9.54 -29.00
C PRO A 173 15.70 -9.53 -30.54
N CYS A 174 16.74 -9.91 -31.28
CA CYS A 174 16.69 -10.01 -32.75
C CYS A 174 15.75 -11.13 -33.23
N GLN A 175 15.77 -12.27 -32.55
CA GLN A 175 14.92 -13.42 -32.84
C GLN A 175 13.45 -13.10 -32.56
N LEU A 176 13.16 -12.33 -31.50
CA LEU A 176 11.80 -11.84 -31.24
C LEU A 176 11.33 -10.87 -32.31
N ARG A 177 12.20 -9.99 -32.80
CA ARG A 177 11.88 -9.08 -33.91
C ARG A 177 11.63 -9.85 -35.22
N ALA A 178 12.38 -10.92 -35.48
CA ALA A 178 12.14 -11.80 -36.62
C ALA A 178 10.76 -12.47 -36.57
N LEU A 179 10.24 -12.75 -35.37
CA LEU A 179 8.88 -13.22 -35.12
C LEU A 179 7.83 -12.09 -35.10
N ASN A 180 8.23 -10.83 -35.29
CA ASN A 180 7.39 -9.64 -35.13
C ASN A 180 6.71 -9.54 -33.75
N TYR A 181 7.34 -10.06 -32.70
CA TYR A 181 6.84 -9.89 -31.34
C TYR A 181 7.24 -8.53 -30.80
N SER A 182 6.26 -7.76 -30.34
CA SER A 182 6.47 -6.41 -29.79
C SER A 182 5.62 -6.18 -28.54
N LEU A 183 5.85 -5.06 -27.84
CA LEU A 183 5.12 -4.67 -26.64
C LEU A 183 3.63 -4.45 -27.01
N GLY A 184 2.76 -5.39 -26.62
CA GLY A 184 1.33 -5.37 -26.97
C GLY A 184 0.92 -6.30 -28.12
N THR A 185 1.88 -6.86 -28.87
CA THR A 185 1.66 -7.86 -29.93
C THR A 185 2.56 -9.08 -29.72
N ALA A 186 2.50 -9.66 -28.53
CA ALA A 186 3.05 -11.00 -28.34
C ALA A 186 2.11 -11.97 -29.08
N GLY A 187 2.65 -12.76 -30.02
CA GLY A 187 1.86 -13.71 -30.82
C GLY A 187 1.29 -14.88 -29.99
N PRO A 188 1.15 -16.10 -30.52
CA PRO A 188 0.45 -17.21 -29.88
C PRO A 188 1.04 -17.73 -28.55
N CYS A 189 2.05 -17.07 -27.96
CA CYS A 189 2.65 -17.41 -26.67
C CYS A 189 1.76 -17.11 -25.44
N HIS A 190 0.45 -17.05 -25.63
CA HIS A 190 -0.53 -16.98 -24.56
C HIS A 190 -0.92 -18.41 -24.18
N GLY A 191 -0.28 -18.98 -23.16
CA GLY A 191 -0.67 -20.28 -22.60
C GLY A 191 -2.02 -20.19 -21.87
N ASP A 192 -2.01 -20.42 -20.56
CA ASP A 192 -3.24 -20.55 -19.74
C ASP A 192 -3.92 -19.22 -19.33
N GLY A 193 -3.44 -18.07 -19.81
CA GLY A 193 -3.99 -16.76 -19.42
C GLY A 193 -3.57 -15.62 -20.33
N PRO A 194 -4.22 -14.44 -20.20
CA PRO A 194 -3.88 -13.26 -21.00
C PRO A 194 -2.47 -12.74 -20.67
N ALA A 195 -1.79 -12.16 -21.67
CA ALA A 195 -0.53 -11.47 -21.46
C ALA A 195 -0.74 -10.13 -20.75
N CYS A 196 0.09 -9.86 -19.75
CA CYS A 196 0.10 -8.62 -19.00
C CYS A 196 1.33 -7.82 -19.43
N HIS A 197 1.12 -6.81 -20.27
CA HIS A 197 2.21 -6.10 -20.97
C HIS A 197 2.92 -5.04 -20.14
N PHE A 198 2.38 -4.67 -18.98
CA PHE A 198 2.93 -3.60 -18.15
C PHE A 198 3.00 -4.01 -16.67
N PRO A 199 3.87 -4.97 -16.32
CA PRO A 199 3.98 -5.47 -14.94
C PRO A 199 4.49 -4.42 -13.93
N GLU A 200 5.12 -3.34 -14.37
CA GLU A 200 5.58 -2.22 -13.53
C GLU A 200 4.45 -1.58 -12.70
N TYR A 201 3.21 -1.60 -13.22
CA TYR A 201 2.04 -1.07 -12.49
C TYR A 201 1.68 -1.91 -11.27
N PHE A 202 2.09 -3.19 -11.20
CA PHE A 202 2.00 -3.98 -9.96
C PHE A 202 2.95 -3.43 -8.91
N SER A 203 4.20 -3.14 -9.27
CA SER A 203 5.18 -2.57 -8.34
C SER A 203 4.70 -1.21 -7.82
N HIS A 204 4.19 -0.35 -8.69
CA HIS A 204 3.63 0.95 -8.29
C HIS A 204 2.41 0.79 -7.36
N SER A 205 1.49 -0.13 -7.67
CA SER A 205 0.33 -0.40 -6.82
C SER A 205 0.75 -0.92 -5.43
N VAL A 206 1.77 -1.78 -5.38
CA VAL A 206 2.31 -2.29 -4.12
C VAL A 206 2.96 -1.17 -3.32
N VAL A 207 3.76 -0.30 -3.94
CA VAL A 207 4.35 0.88 -3.27
C VAL A 207 3.24 1.77 -2.69
N LEU A 208 2.16 2.03 -3.42
CA LEU A 208 1.00 2.78 -2.90
C LEU A 208 0.38 2.11 -1.65
N SER A 209 0.26 0.77 -1.65
CA SER A 209 -0.23 0.04 -0.48
C SER A 209 0.71 0.13 0.73
N LEU A 210 2.03 0.09 0.51
CA LEU A 210 3.03 0.23 1.57
C LEU A 210 3.06 1.67 2.12
N LEU A 211 2.87 2.67 1.26
CA LEU A 211 2.72 4.07 1.68
C LEU A 211 1.45 4.26 2.53
N ALA A 212 0.33 3.65 2.15
CA ALA A 212 -0.91 3.69 2.93
C ALA A 212 -0.72 3.09 4.35
N CYS A 213 0.11 2.05 4.50
CA CYS A 213 0.49 1.49 5.80
C CYS A 213 1.19 2.53 6.71
N SER A 214 2.04 3.39 6.14
CA SER A 214 2.79 4.39 6.91
C SER A 214 1.89 5.44 7.59
N VAL A 215 0.73 5.72 7.00
CA VAL A 215 -0.24 6.74 7.44
C VAL A 215 -0.95 6.35 8.75
N PHE A 216 -1.10 5.05 9.04
CA PHE A 216 -1.81 4.60 10.25
C PHE A 216 -1.03 4.89 11.53
N LEU A 217 -1.32 5.98 12.24
CA LEU A 217 -0.64 6.36 13.50
C LEU A 217 -0.85 5.36 14.66
N HIS A 218 -1.84 4.47 14.55
CA HIS A 218 -2.10 3.47 15.59
C HIS A 218 -1.12 2.30 15.62
N LEU A 219 -0.45 1.99 14.50
CA LEU A 219 0.64 1.02 14.51
C LEU A 219 1.89 1.66 15.15
N SER A 220 2.54 0.93 16.05
CA SER A 220 3.85 1.32 16.56
C SER A 220 4.84 1.45 15.40
N SER A 221 5.87 2.30 15.56
CA SER A 221 6.91 2.45 14.54
C SER A 221 7.56 1.11 14.18
N SER A 222 7.80 0.26 15.18
CA SER A 222 8.28 -1.11 14.98
C SER A 222 7.29 -2.00 14.23
N GLY A 223 5.99 -1.88 14.51
CA GLY A 223 4.94 -2.64 13.83
C GLY A 223 4.78 -2.23 12.38
N LYS A 224 4.88 -0.94 12.06
CA LYS A 224 4.90 -0.44 10.68
C LYS A 224 6.09 -0.98 9.90
N LEU A 225 7.29 -0.86 10.47
CA LEU A 225 8.51 -1.36 9.83
C LEU A 225 8.40 -2.86 9.55
N LEU A 226 8.00 -3.65 10.55
CA LEU A 226 7.81 -5.09 10.39
C LEU A 226 6.76 -5.41 9.33
N LEU A 227 5.60 -4.75 9.37
CA LEU A 227 4.52 -4.98 8.41
C LEU A 227 4.98 -4.62 6.98
N THR A 228 5.59 -3.46 6.79
CA THR A 228 6.11 -3.02 5.49
C THR A 228 7.19 -3.98 4.96
N LEU A 229 8.11 -4.45 5.81
CA LEU A 229 9.12 -5.44 5.42
C LEU A 229 8.51 -6.78 5.03
N LEU A 230 7.55 -7.29 5.81
CA LEU A 230 6.87 -8.56 5.51
C LEU A 230 6.09 -8.48 4.20
N LEU A 231 5.32 -7.41 3.98
CA LEU A 231 4.55 -7.22 2.75
C LEU A 231 5.47 -7.02 1.54
N GLY A 232 6.49 -6.15 1.66
CA GLY A 232 7.47 -5.94 0.61
C GLY A 232 8.23 -7.23 0.25
N GLY A 233 8.70 -7.97 1.27
CA GLY A 233 9.38 -9.25 1.07
C GLY A 233 8.47 -10.31 0.43
N THR A 234 7.19 -10.37 0.82
CA THR A 234 6.21 -11.27 0.21
C THR A 234 6.01 -10.94 -1.27
N TYR A 235 5.91 -9.64 -1.61
CA TYR A 235 5.81 -9.22 -3.00
C TYR A 235 7.05 -9.59 -3.81
N LEU A 236 8.26 -9.34 -3.28
CA LEU A 236 9.51 -9.71 -3.95
C LEU A 236 9.62 -11.22 -4.18
N LEU A 237 9.30 -12.03 -3.17
CA LEU A 237 9.27 -13.49 -3.32
C LEU A 237 8.28 -13.96 -4.38
N LEU A 238 7.12 -13.31 -4.51
CA LEU A 238 6.15 -13.62 -5.55
C LEU A 238 6.62 -13.17 -6.94
N ALA A 239 7.21 -11.97 -7.04
CA ALA A 239 7.68 -11.38 -8.28
C ALA A 239 8.90 -12.12 -8.85
N GLU A 240 9.87 -12.46 -8.01
CA GLU A 240 11.12 -13.15 -8.41
C GLU A 240 10.98 -14.68 -8.48
N GLY A 241 9.94 -15.25 -7.85
CA GLY A 241 9.69 -16.68 -7.85
C GLY A 241 8.66 -17.08 -8.92
N PRO A 242 7.40 -17.32 -8.52
CA PRO A 242 6.37 -17.86 -9.41
C PRO A 242 5.97 -16.94 -10.58
N HIS A 243 6.25 -15.63 -10.48
CA HIS A 243 5.91 -14.66 -11.51
C HIS A 243 7.14 -14.02 -12.18
N ALA A 244 8.34 -14.58 -12.02
CA ALA A 244 9.56 -14.04 -12.63
C ALA A 244 9.44 -13.89 -14.14
N ALA A 245 8.87 -14.91 -14.79
CA ALA A 245 8.63 -14.93 -16.23
C ALA A 245 7.85 -13.70 -16.72
N LEU A 246 6.95 -13.13 -15.90
CA LEU A 246 6.19 -11.94 -16.29
C LEU A 246 7.11 -10.72 -16.48
N PHE A 247 8.04 -10.51 -15.55
CA PHE A 247 8.99 -9.40 -15.57
C PHE A 247 10.08 -9.65 -16.62
N ASP A 248 10.63 -10.87 -16.70
CA ASP A 248 11.63 -11.25 -17.70
C ASP A 248 11.12 -11.08 -19.14
N ASN A 249 9.84 -11.42 -19.38
CA ASN A 249 9.21 -11.24 -20.68
C ASN A 249 9.09 -9.77 -21.06
N TYR A 250 8.73 -8.92 -20.10
CA TYR A 250 8.65 -7.48 -20.31
C TYR A 250 10.02 -6.89 -20.65
N ASP A 251 11.05 -7.20 -19.85
CA ASP A 251 12.41 -6.71 -20.08
C ASP A 251 12.93 -7.10 -21.46
N LEU A 252 12.70 -8.35 -21.86
CA LEU A 252 13.10 -8.84 -23.17
C LEU A 252 12.35 -8.15 -24.33
N LEU A 253 11.06 -7.90 -24.18
CA LEU A 253 10.24 -7.18 -25.17
C LEU A 253 10.63 -5.71 -25.28
N VAL A 254 10.93 -5.04 -24.17
CA VAL A 254 11.39 -3.64 -24.16
C VAL A 254 12.70 -3.52 -24.92
N VAL A 255 13.65 -4.41 -24.68
CA VAL A 255 14.94 -4.43 -25.41
C VAL A 255 14.72 -4.75 -26.89
N ALA A 256 13.85 -5.70 -27.24
CA ALA A 256 13.54 -6.02 -28.64
C ALA A 256 12.87 -4.87 -29.40
N ASN A 257 12.04 -4.08 -28.72
CA ASN A 257 11.37 -2.92 -29.29
C ASN A 257 12.32 -1.71 -29.49
N ALA A 258 13.44 -1.67 -28.75
CA ALA A 258 14.44 -0.61 -28.86
C ALA A 258 15.46 -0.83 -30.01
N LEU A 259 15.50 -2.03 -30.60
CA LEU A 259 16.27 -2.35 -31.81
C LEU A 259 15.55 -1.89 -33.09
#